data_AF-A0A1I2HEF1-F1
#
_entry.id   AF-A0A1I2HEF1-F1
#
_cell.length_a   1.000
_cell.length_b   1.000
_cell.length_c   1.000
_cell.angle_alpha   90.00
_cell.angle_beta   90.00
_cell.angle_gamma   90.00
#
_symmetry.space_group_name_H-M   'P 1'
#
loop_
_entity.id
_entity.type
_entity.pdbx_description
1 polymer ?
#
loop_
_entity_poly.entity_id
_entity_poly.type
_entity_poly.pdbx_seq_one_letter_code
_entity_poly.pdbx_strand_id
1 'polypeptide(L)'
;MASTLFYGGHVVTLDPARGDLPSGDVLIDGAVITEIGLWVDAVDAVAIDVSGMIVILGFRPVHRHLWQHVPGAEASGATPAPGARADLIILDVPARGCRDVAALIEGSTPADVHTVLIAGRPARP
;
A
#
# COMPACT_ATOMS: atom_id res chain seq x y z
N MET A 1 6.69 16.99 10.49
CA MET A 1 6.94 15.55 10.72
C MET A 1 7.70 15.04 9.50
N ALA A 2 8.39 13.90 9.57
CA ALA A 2 9.10 13.38 8.40
C ALA A 2 8.09 12.72 7.45
N SER A 3 8.14 13.07 6.17
CA SER A 3 7.38 12.40 5.12
C SER A 3 8.15 11.16 4.64
N THR A 4 7.43 10.16 4.13
CA THR A 4 8.01 8.90 3.62
C THR A 4 7.48 8.64 2.23
N LEU A 5 8.39 8.43 1.28
CA LEU A 5 8.09 8.10 -0.11
C LEU A 5 8.36 6.61 -0.34
N PHE A 6 7.35 5.84 -0.71
CA PHE A 6 7.50 4.48 -1.22
C PHE A 6 7.53 4.56 -2.74
N TYR A 7 8.61 4.15 -3.39
CA TYR A 7 8.77 4.32 -4.83
C TYR A 7 8.98 3.01 -5.59
N GLY A 8 8.51 2.98 -6.83
CA GLY A 8 8.75 1.91 -7.80
C GLY A 8 7.95 0.62 -7.61
N GLY A 9 7.01 0.58 -6.66
CA GLY A 9 6.24 -0.62 -6.33
C GLY A 9 5.00 -0.83 -7.20
N HIS A 10 4.42 -2.03 -7.15
CA HIS A 10 3.10 -2.27 -7.74
C HIS A 10 2.02 -1.75 -6.77
N VAL A 11 1.49 -0.56 -7.02
CA VAL A 11 0.51 0.07 -6.12
C VAL A 11 -0.89 -0.39 -6.49
N VAL A 12 -1.50 -1.14 -5.58
CA VAL A 12 -2.90 -1.58 -5.68
C VAL A 12 -3.78 -0.48 -5.11
N THR A 13 -4.45 0.25 -6.01
CA THR A 13 -5.18 1.47 -5.63
C THR A 13 -6.57 1.18 -5.08
N LEU A 14 -7.11 -0.01 -5.37
CA LEU A 14 -8.50 -0.40 -5.12
C LEU A 14 -9.53 0.53 -5.79
N ASP A 15 -9.10 1.31 -6.78
CA ASP A 15 -9.95 2.18 -7.59
C ASP A 15 -10.20 1.55 -8.96
N PRO A 16 -11.43 1.13 -9.27
CA PRO A 16 -11.73 0.58 -10.58
C PRO A 16 -11.60 1.62 -11.72
N ALA A 17 -11.68 2.92 -11.42
CA ALA A 17 -11.52 3.98 -12.41
C ALA A 17 -10.05 4.31 -12.69
N ARG A 18 -9.18 4.24 -11.67
CA ARG A 18 -7.74 4.51 -11.80
C ARG A 18 -6.93 3.27 -12.19
N GLY A 19 -7.36 2.10 -11.74
CA GLY A 19 -6.60 0.86 -11.86
C GLY A 19 -5.35 0.84 -10.97
N ASP A 20 -4.66 -0.29 -10.98
CA ASP A 20 -3.40 -0.45 -10.28
C ASP A 20 -2.26 0.21 -11.04
N LEU A 21 -1.23 0.64 -10.33
CA LEU A 21 -0.01 1.21 -10.91
C LEU A 21 1.08 0.15 -10.86
N PRO A 22 1.49 -0.46 -11.98
CA PRO A 22 2.50 -1.53 -11.98
C PRO A 22 3.89 -1.08 -11.51
N SER A 23 4.15 0.23 -11.59
CA SER A 23 5.33 0.89 -11.04
C SER A 23 4.89 2.30 -10.65
N GLY A 24 4.56 2.47 -9.38
CA GLY A 24 4.05 3.70 -8.83
C GLY A 24 4.66 4.03 -7.47
N ASP A 25 4.43 5.27 -7.10
CA ASP A 25 4.97 5.93 -5.94
C ASP A 25 3.82 6.36 -5.02
N VAL A 26 4.04 6.25 -3.72
CA VAL A 26 3.10 6.66 -2.67
C VAL A 26 3.85 7.53 -1.67
N LEU A 27 3.42 8.79 -1.53
CA LEU A 27 3.95 9.71 -0.54
C LEU A 27 3.00 9.77 0.66
N ILE A 28 3.58 9.65 1.85
CA ILE A 28 2.90 9.79 3.12
C ILE A 28 3.54 10.93 3.89
N ASP A 29 2.72 11.83 4.42
CA ASP A 29 3.14 12.77 5.47
C ASP A 29 2.48 12.38 6.80
N GLY A 30 3.30 11.91 7.74
CA GLY A 30 2.85 11.43 9.04
C GLY A 30 1.91 10.22 8.93
N ALA A 31 0.61 10.47 8.88
CA ALA A 31 -0.43 9.45 8.79
C ALA A 31 -1.36 9.64 7.58
N VAL A 32 -1.02 10.54 6.66
CA VAL A 32 -1.88 10.92 5.54
C VAL A 32 -1.17 10.62 4.23
N ILE A 33 -1.87 9.95 3.31
CA ILE A 33 -1.40 9.81 1.93
C ILE A 33 -1.53 11.18 1.28
N THR A 34 -0.42 11.79 0.89
CA THR A 34 -0.43 13.11 0.27
C THR A 34 -0.39 13.02 -1.25
N GLU A 35 0.22 11.98 -1.80
CA GLU A 35 0.32 11.79 -3.25
C GLU A 35 0.42 10.31 -3.64
N ILE A 36 -0.18 9.97 -4.78
CA ILE A 36 -0.05 8.66 -5.44
C ILE A 36 0.15 8.94 -6.93
N GLY A 37 1.21 8.39 -7.53
CA GLY A 37 1.56 8.70 -8.92
C GLY A 37 2.50 7.68 -9.54
N LEU A 38 2.83 7.84 -10.82
CA LEU A 38 3.89 7.07 -11.49
C LEU A 38 5.29 7.57 -11.11
N TRP A 39 5.36 8.83 -10.68
CA TRP A 39 6.57 9.51 -10.24
C TRP A 39 6.14 10.61 -9.28
N VAL A 40 6.62 10.56 -8.04
CA VAL A 40 6.35 11.58 -7.02
C VAL A 40 7.66 12.25 -6.62
N ASP A 41 7.71 13.57 -6.78
CA ASP A 41 8.86 14.38 -6.39
C ASP A 41 8.76 14.77 -4.91
N ALA A 42 9.57 14.13 -4.07
CA ALA A 42 9.57 14.38 -2.62
C ALA A 42 10.99 14.47 -2.07
N VAL A 43 11.63 15.62 -2.29
CA VAL A 43 13.04 15.90 -1.94
C VAL A 43 13.35 15.72 -0.45
N ASP A 44 12.41 16.05 0.44
CA ASP A 44 12.59 16.01 1.89
C ASP A 44 12.01 14.74 2.55
N ALA A 45 11.55 13.76 1.75
CA ALA A 45 10.98 12.53 2.25
C ALA A 45 12.02 11.43 2.45
N VAL A 46 11.78 10.56 3.42
CA VAL A 46 12.52 9.29 3.55
C VAL A 46 12.09 8.38 2.41
N ALA A 47 12.98 8.16 1.45
CA ALA A 47 12.72 7.31 0.30
C ALA A 47 12.94 5.82 0.64
N ILE A 48 11.93 5.00 0.38
CA ILE A 48 11.94 3.54 0.58
C ILE A 48 11.67 2.89 -0.77
N ASP A 49 12.66 2.11 -1.24
CA ASP A 49 12.52 1.33 -2.46
C ASP A 49 11.59 0.14 -2.22
N VAL A 50 10.52 0.05 -2.98
CA VAL A 50 9.58 -1.07 -2.99
C VAL A 50 9.47 -1.68 -4.39
N SER A 51 10.51 -1.49 -5.20
CA SER A 51 10.61 -2.05 -6.55
C SER A 51 10.44 -3.57 -6.55
N GLY A 52 9.46 -4.05 -7.30
CA GLY A 52 9.16 -5.49 -7.41
C GLY A 52 8.26 -6.03 -6.31
N MET A 53 7.94 -5.23 -5.29
CA MET A 53 6.96 -5.54 -4.24
C MET A 53 5.56 -5.06 -4.63
N ILE A 54 4.56 -5.52 -3.88
CA ILE A 54 3.18 -5.00 -3.95
C ILE A 54 2.96 -4.03 -2.79
N VAL A 55 2.44 -2.84 -3.10
CA VAL A 55 1.99 -1.85 -2.13
C VAL A 55 0.47 -1.83 -2.16
N ILE A 56 -0.17 -2.39 -1.14
CA ILE A 56 -1.63 -2.40 -1.02
C ILE A 56 -2.04 -1.19 -0.19
N LEU A 57 -2.83 -0.30 -0.79
CA LEU A 57 -3.45 0.80 -0.06
C LEU A 57 -4.57 0.26 0.83
N GLY A 58 -4.48 0.53 2.13
CA GLY A 58 -5.45 0.11 3.13
C GLY A 58 -6.59 1.10 3.24
N PHE A 59 -7.79 0.69 2.83
CA PHE A 59 -9.04 1.12 3.45
C PHE A 59 -9.71 -0.14 4.00
N ARG A 60 -10.01 -0.17 5.30
CA ARG A 60 -10.58 -1.34 5.97
C ARG A 60 -11.96 -1.69 5.36
N PRO A 61 -12.33 -2.97 5.09
CA PRO A 61 -11.55 -4.11 4.61
C PRO A 61 -12.15 -4.69 3.31
N VAL A 62 -11.38 -4.77 2.22
CA VAL A 62 -11.77 -5.62 1.06
C VAL A 62 -11.01 -6.94 0.98
N HIS A 63 -9.94 -7.12 1.76
CA HIS A 63 -9.22 -8.40 1.87
C HIS A 63 -9.31 -8.97 3.29
N ARG A 64 -10.46 -9.57 3.62
CA ARG A 64 -10.71 -10.30 4.88
C ARG A 64 -9.92 -11.62 4.98
N HIS A 65 -9.10 -11.97 3.99
CA HIS A 65 -8.39 -13.26 3.98
C HIS A 65 -6.97 -13.22 4.54
N LEU A 66 -6.35 -12.04 4.75
CA LEU A 66 -4.97 -11.99 5.23
C LEU A 66 -4.80 -11.84 6.75
N TRP A 67 -5.79 -11.39 7.54
CA TRP A 67 -5.51 -11.01 8.95
C TRP A 67 -6.71 -11.12 9.89
N GLN A 68 -7.18 -12.34 10.20
CA GLN A 68 -8.28 -12.57 11.16
C GLN A 68 -8.05 -12.03 12.61
N HIS A 69 -6.98 -11.27 12.88
CA HIS A 69 -6.64 -10.78 14.22
C HIS A 69 -6.38 -9.28 14.36
N VAL A 70 -6.80 -8.41 13.43
CA VAL A 70 -6.68 -6.94 13.64
C VAL A 70 -8.05 -6.32 13.95
N PRO A 71 -8.41 -6.05 15.22
CA PRO A 71 -9.71 -5.48 15.62
C PRO A 71 -9.91 -4.06 15.08
N GLY A 72 -11.13 -3.72 14.62
CA GLY A 72 -11.56 -2.34 14.29
C GLY A 72 -11.63 -1.96 12.81
N ALA A 73 -12.07 -2.87 11.93
CA ALA A 73 -12.14 -2.67 10.48
C ALA A 73 -13.59 -2.50 9.97
N GLU A 74 -14.24 -1.38 10.29
CA GLU A 74 -15.58 -1.07 9.78
C GLU A 74 -15.46 -0.27 8.46
N ALA A 75 -16.19 -0.65 7.41
CA ALA A 75 -15.91 -0.32 6.01
C ALA A 75 -16.78 0.81 5.41
N SER A 76 -16.19 1.61 4.53
CA SER A 76 -16.89 2.48 3.55
C SER A 76 -16.11 2.40 2.22
N GLY A 77 -16.76 2.05 1.11
CA GLY A 77 -16.11 1.67 -0.16
C GLY A 77 -15.49 2.81 -0.97
N ALA A 78 -14.67 3.67 -0.36
CA ALA A 78 -14.00 4.77 -1.03
C ALA A 78 -12.54 4.42 -1.37
N THR A 79 -12.13 4.72 -2.60
CA THR A 79 -10.73 4.72 -3.02
C THR A 79 -9.91 5.67 -2.12
N PRO A 80 -8.73 5.25 -1.65
CA PRO A 80 -7.79 6.16 -1.00
C PRO A 80 -7.37 7.28 -1.96
N ALA A 81 -7.81 8.50 -1.68
CA ALA A 81 -7.40 9.73 -2.34
C ALA A 81 -6.34 10.45 -1.48
N PRO A 82 -5.57 11.38 -2.07
CA PRO A 82 -4.82 12.36 -1.29
C PRO A 82 -5.68 12.94 -0.15
N GLY A 83 -5.13 12.95 1.08
CA GLY A 83 -5.84 13.32 2.30
C GLY A 83 -6.41 12.16 3.11
N ALA A 84 -6.44 10.93 2.56
CA ALA A 84 -6.84 9.74 3.30
C ALA A 84 -5.80 9.32 4.34
N ARG A 85 -6.25 8.65 5.42
CA ARG A 85 -5.32 8.04 6.38
C ARG A 85 -4.53 6.91 5.72
N ALA A 86 -3.22 6.89 5.94
CA ALA A 86 -2.30 5.93 5.38
C ALA A 86 -2.23 4.66 6.24
N ASP A 87 -3.03 3.66 5.88
CA ASP A 87 -2.76 2.27 6.25
C ASP A 87 -2.22 1.57 4.99
N LEU A 88 -1.09 0.87 5.08
CA LEU A 88 -0.46 0.21 3.93
C LEU A 88 0.06 -1.17 4.31
N ILE A 89 0.02 -2.08 3.34
CA ILE A 89 0.65 -3.40 3.46
C ILE A 89 1.64 -3.51 2.30
N ILE A 90 2.91 -3.78 2.64
CA ILE A 90 3.97 -4.05 1.66
C ILE A 90 4.21 -5.55 1.66
N LEU A 91 3.94 -6.18 0.51
CA LEU A 91 4.17 -7.61 0.29
C LEU A 91 5.42 -7.82 -0.54
N ASP A 92 6.33 -8.65 -0.03
CA ASP A 92 7.53 -9.13 -0.71
C ASP A 92 7.19 -10.34 -1.58
N VAL A 93 6.37 -10.10 -2.60
CA VAL A 93 6.04 -11.08 -3.64
C VAL A 93 6.40 -10.50 -5.01
N PRO A 94 6.90 -11.32 -5.95
CA PRO A 94 7.34 -10.83 -7.25
C PRO A 94 6.14 -10.37 -8.09
N ALA A 95 5.85 -9.07 -8.05
CA ALA A 95 4.73 -8.47 -8.79
C ALA A 95 5.04 -8.30 -10.29
N ARG A 96 6.33 -8.20 -10.66
CA ARG A 96 6.75 -7.96 -12.05
C ARG A 96 6.35 -9.13 -12.94
N GLY A 97 5.57 -8.83 -13.99
CA GLY A 97 5.13 -9.84 -14.96
C GLY A 97 3.97 -10.72 -14.47
N CYS A 98 3.43 -10.45 -13.28
CA CYS A 98 2.24 -11.15 -12.79
C CYS A 98 1.02 -10.74 -13.63
N ARG A 99 0.26 -11.73 -14.12
CA ARG A 99 -0.95 -11.51 -14.95
C ARG A 99 -2.19 -11.23 -14.12
N ASP A 100 -2.18 -11.63 -12.86
CA ASP A 100 -3.30 -11.52 -11.93
C ASP A 100 -2.77 -11.20 -10.53
N VAL A 101 -2.72 -9.91 -10.23
CA VAL A 101 -2.22 -9.39 -8.95
C VAL A 101 -3.19 -9.71 -7.82
N ALA A 102 -4.49 -9.76 -8.10
CA ALA A 102 -5.50 -10.13 -7.11
C ALA A 102 -5.30 -11.57 -6.65
N ALA A 103 -5.11 -12.52 -7.58
CA ALA A 103 -4.81 -13.92 -7.25
C ALA A 103 -3.49 -14.06 -6.47
N LEU A 104 -2.47 -13.26 -6.79
CA LEU A 104 -1.20 -13.28 -6.06
C LEU A 104 -1.36 -12.80 -4.61
N ILE A 105 -2.17 -11.75 -4.39
CA ILE A 105 -2.50 -11.26 -3.05
C ILE A 105 -3.32 -12.29 -2.28
N GLU A 106 -4.31 -12.92 -2.92
CA GLU A 106 -5.14 -13.96 -2.31
C GLU A 106 -4.33 -15.20 -1.90
N GLY A 107 -3.28 -15.54 -2.66
CA GLY A 107 -2.37 -16.65 -2.35
C GLY A 107 -1.26 -16.30 -1.36
N SER A 108 -1.11 -15.03 -0.96
CA SER A 108 -0.05 -14.60 -0.05
C SER A 108 -0.29 -15.04 1.39
N THR A 109 0.81 -15.18 2.12
CA THR A 109 0.85 -15.64 3.51
C THR A 109 1.46 -14.54 4.40
N PRO A 110 1.34 -14.65 5.74
CA PRO A 110 2.01 -13.73 6.65
C PRO A 110 3.54 -13.68 6.50
N ALA A 111 4.17 -14.70 5.92
CA ALA A 111 5.60 -14.71 5.65
C ALA A 111 6.00 -13.79 4.48
N ASP A 112 5.07 -13.48 3.59
CA ASP A 112 5.29 -12.63 2.42
C ASP A 112 5.18 -11.14 2.77
N VAL A 113 5.03 -10.81 4.05
CA VAL A 113 4.68 -9.46 4.53
C VAL A 113 5.96 -8.79 4.96
N HIS A 114 6.40 -7.83 4.17
CA HIS A 114 7.59 -7.06 4.50
C HIS A 114 7.32 -6.10 5.67
N THR A 115 6.21 -5.36 5.59
CA THR A 115 5.83 -4.35 6.58
C THR A 115 4.36 -3.99 6.48
N VAL A 116 3.76 -3.67 7.63
CA VAL A 116 2.45 -3.03 7.72
C VAL A 116 2.64 -1.64 8.28
N LEU A 117 2.07 -0.62 7.64
CA LEU A 117 2.01 0.74 8.16
C LEU A 117 0.59 0.98 8.68
N ILE A 118 0.46 1.42 9.92
CA ILE A 118 -0.82 1.84 10.52
C ILE A 118 -0.69 3.30 10.89
N ALA A 119 -1.57 4.15 10.35
CA ALA A 119 -1.47 5.60 10.47
C ALA A 119 -0.05 6.11 10.11
N GLY A 120 0.50 5.58 9.02
CA GLY A 120 1.83 5.91 8.47
C GLY A 120 3.03 5.52 9.33
N ARG A 121 2.83 4.71 10.37
CA ARG A 121 3.92 4.17 11.21
C ARG A 121 4.06 2.67 11.02
N PRO A 122 5.30 2.12 10.97
CA PRO A 122 5.50 0.69 10.95
C PRO A 122 4.85 0.04 12.18
N ALA A 123 3.86 -0.81 11.95
CA ALA A 123 3.35 -1.71 12.95
C ALA A 123 4.34 -2.88 13.01
N ARG A 124 5.05 -3.00 14.14
CA ARG A 124 5.90 -4.15 14.39
C ARG A 124 4.99 -5.40 14.48
N PRO A 125 5.36 -6.53 13.86
CA PRO A 125 4.67 -7.80 14.10
C PRO A 125 4.76 -8.20 15.58
#